data_AF-A0ABD2W1P4-F1
#
_entry.id   AF-A0ABD2W1P4-F1
#
_cell.length_a   1.000
_cell.length_b   1.000
_cell.length_c   1.000
_cell.angle_alpha   90.00
_cell.angle_beta   90.00
_cell.angle_gamma   90.00
#
_symmetry.space_group_name_H-M   'P 1'
#
loop_
_entity.id
_entity.type
_entity.pdbx_description
1 polymer ?
#
loop_
_entity_poly.entity_id
_entity_poly.type
_entity_poly.pdbx_seq_one_letter_code
_entity_poly.pdbx_strand_id
1 'polypeptide(L)'
;MSDSEQRQLHVPYREYNSNNNTTPATLVETDALVDLSVTPSSNIAILANGDPVVLIPDVEFAPNPSVDQALTIDSPGADRESQPLLGRLELDITYNRFPDDPQFSELISQAEGAIDNGIFPERIYQGSSGSYFVKNPAGKNIGVFKPKDEEPYGRLNPKWTKWMHKLCCPCCFGRSCLIPNQGYLSEAGASLVDRKLGLGVVPKTRVVRLVSKTFNYVRIDREKARMKQAILEQFPAVASRFHRIGLPPKVGSFQCFVDGFKDADFWLRRWESDPPPPHLATQFQLQFERLVVLDYIIRNTDRGNDNWLIKYDAASAKNGTEGEVKIAAIDNGLAFPFKHPDSWRAYPYHWAWLSQAKLPFSETTRELVLPQLADQNFVQDLCDDLYQLFKQDKGFDRHLFDKQMSVMRGQILNLQQALKDAKSPVQLVQMPAVIVEKARGNEAPKLFSFSDTFTQRFQNKSPFFSWC
;
A
#
# COMPACT_ATOMS: atom_id res chain seq x y z
N MET A 1 17.28 51.07 -26.59
CA MET A 1 16.97 52.36 -25.95
C MET A 1 15.50 52.33 -25.60
N SER A 2 15.08 52.44 -24.34
CA SER A 2 15.85 52.58 -23.09
C SER A 2 15.07 51.98 -21.91
N ASP A 3 15.75 51.75 -20.79
CA ASP A 3 15.26 51.01 -19.62
C ASP A 3 14.35 51.82 -18.68
N SER A 4 13.33 51.15 -18.11
CA SER A 4 12.61 51.49 -16.86
C SER A 4 11.31 50.64 -16.78
N GLU A 5 10.87 50.02 -15.68
CA GLU A 5 11.47 49.67 -14.39
C GLU A 5 10.85 48.32 -13.94
N GLN A 6 11.64 47.39 -13.38
CA GLN A 6 11.09 46.30 -12.56
C GLN A 6 11.93 46.11 -11.29
N ARG A 7 11.39 46.52 -10.15
CA ARG A 7 12.05 46.42 -8.84
C ARG A 7 11.77 45.04 -8.23
N GLN A 8 12.72 44.12 -8.31
CA GLN A 8 12.67 42.89 -7.53
C GLN A 8 13.08 43.15 -6.08
N LEU A 9 12.24 42.76 -5.12
CA LEU A 9 12.57 42.83 -3.69
C LEU A 9 13.47 41.66 -3.29
N HIS A 10 14.75 41.94 -3.15
CA HIS A 10 15.76 40.96 -2.73
C HIS A 10 15.68 40.72 -1.21
N VAL A 11 15.26 39.51 -0.81
CA VAL A 11 15.26 39.08 0.60
C VAL A 11 16.42 38.11 0.82
N PRO A 12 17.46 38.46 1.58
CA PRO A 12 18.65 37.61 1.74
C PRO A 12 18.33 36.36 2.56
N TYR A 13 18.72 35.20 2.03
CA TYR A 13 18.60 33.91 2.70
C TYR A 13 19.63 33.81 3.84
N ARG A 14 19.18 33.49 5.06
CA ARG A 14 20.04 33.47 6.25
C ARG A 14 20.38 32.03 6.65
N GLU A 15 21.62 31.63 6.42
CA GLU A 15 22.13 30.33 6.85
C GLU A 15 22.07 30.20 8.38
N TYR A 16 21.64 29.04 8.87
CA TYR A 16 21.67 28.67 10.28
C TYR A 16 22.53 27.43 10.48
N ASN A 17 23.80 27.66 10.82
CA ASN A 17 24.64 26.64 11.43
C ASN A 17 24.27 26.49 12.92
N SER A 18 24.18 25.25 13.42
CA SER A 18 23.97 24.98 14.84
C SER A 18 24.79 23.78 15.30
N ASN A 19 25.93 24.04 15.94
CA ASN A 19 26.72 23.03 16.66
C ASN A 19 26.30 22.95 18.14
N ASN A 20 26.25 21.71 18.63
CA ASN A 20 26.21 21.23 20.02
C ASN A 20 26.42 22.24 21.17
N ASN A 21 25.56 22.21 22.21
CA ASN A 21 25.85 21.48 23.46
C ASN A 21 24.74 21.56 24.55
N THR A 22 24.97 20.81 25.64
CA THR A 22 24.28 20.70 26.95
C THR A 22 23.87 22.03 27.63
N THR A 23 23.01 22.08 28.65
CA THR A 23 22.63 21.10 29.73
C THR A 23 21.16 21.33 30.20
N PRO A 24 20.56 20.52 31.12
CA PRO A 24 19.12 20.57 31.40
C PRO A 24 18.66 21.62 32.43
N ALA A 25 17.36 21.91 32.45
CA ALA A 25 16.69 22.72 33.48
C ALA A 25 15.52 21.94 34.11
N THR A 26 15.46 21.94 35.44
CA THR A 26 14.35 21.44 36.28
C THR A 26 13.21 22.44 36.39
N LEU A 27 11.96 21.96 36.48
CA LEU A 27 10.79 22.58 37.12
C LEU A 27 9.71 21.48 37.23
N VAL A 28 9.57 20.86 38.41
CA VAL A 28 8.57 21.14 39.47
C VAL A 28 7.25 20.40 39.28
N GLU A 29 6.88 19.63 40.31
CA GLU A 29 5.64 18.88 40.45
C GLU A 29 4.47 19.78 40.91
N THR A 30 3.25 19.41 40.56
CA THR A 30 2.04 19.86 41.27
C THR A 30 1.07 18.69 41.43
N ASP A 31 0.96 18.14 42.64
CA ASP A 31 -0.04 17.12 42.97
C ASP A 31 -1.47 17.67 42.88
N ALA A 32 -2.40 16.80 42.50
CA ALA A 32 -3.83 17.02 42.62
C ALA A 32 -4.52 15.68 42.92
N LEU A 33 -4.56 15.30 44.21
CA LEU A 33 -5.39 14.18 44.67
C LEU A 33 -6.87 14.48 44.41
N VAL A 34 -7.60 13.48 43.90
CA VAL A 34 -9.04 13.37 44.08
C VAL A 34 -9.34 11.95 44.54
N ASP A 35 -9.61 11.80 45.83
CA ASP A 35 -10.07 10.56 46.46
C ASP A 35 -11.58 10.39 46.22
N LEU A 36 -12.01 9.16 45.93
CA LEU A 36 -13.42 8.76 45.81
C LEU A 36 -13.61 7.36 46.40
N SER A 37 -13.41 7.25 47.71
CA SER A 37 -13.60 6.02 48.50
C SER A 37 -14.85 6.08 49.40
N VAL A 38 -15.99 5.62 48.87
CA VAL A 38 -17.20 5.32 49.68
C VAL A 38 -17.76 3.97 49.24
N THR A 39 -18.05 3.11 50.22
CA THR A 39 -18.52 1.73 50.01
C THR A 39 -19.99 1.57 50.51
N PRO A 40 -20.54 0.36 50.74
CA PRO A 40 -21.73 -0.09 50.04
C PRO A 40 -23.03 0.08 50.84
N SER A 41 -24.17 0.03 50.13
CA SER A 41 -25.49 -0.12 50.74
C SER A 41 -26.05 -1.52 50.43
N SER A 42 -26.27 -2.31 51.48
CA SER A 42 -26.90 -3.62 51.39
C SER A 42 -28.41 -3.52 51.22
N ASN A 43 -29.01 -4.53 50.58
CA ASN A 43 -30.41 -4.88 50.82
C ASN A 43 -30.51 -6.41 50.84
N ILE A 44 -31.09 -6.93 51.92
CA ILE A 44 -31.27 -8.35 52.17
C ILE A 44 -32.74 -8.69 51.98
N ALA A 45 -33.03 -9.76 51.25
CA ALA A 45 -34.34 -10.42 51.25
C ALA A 45 -34.12 -11.91 51.54
N ILE A 46 -34.65 -12.39 52.66
CA ILE A 46 -34.60 -13.80 53.08
C ILE A 46 -36.01 -14.40 52.90
N LEU A 47 -36.11 -15.55 52.24
CA LEU A 47 -37.19 -16.55 52.25
C LEU A 47 -36.80 -17.65 51.23
N ALA A 48 -36.92 -18.97 51.44
CA ALA A 48 -36.90 -19.79 52.65
C ALA A 48 -36.60 -21.27 52.26
N ASN A 49 -35.99 -22.04 53.19
CA ASN A 49 -35.98 -23.51 53.35
C ASN A 49 -36.06 -24.46 52.12
N GLY A 50 -35.11 -25.41 51.99
CA GLY A 50 -35.40 -26.69 51.31
C GLY A 50 -34.23 -27.45 50.66
N ASP A 51 -33.34 -28.05 51.45
CA ASP A 51 -32.40 -29.11 51.03
C ASP A 51 -32.77 -30.43 51.74
N PRO A 52 -32.35 -31.63 51.28
CA PRO A 52 -31.77 -32.00 49.98
C PRO A 52 -32.52 -33.20 49.33
N VAL A 53 -32.01 -33.78 48.25
CA VAL A 53 -31.76 -35.25 48.08
C VAL A 53 -31.12 -35.57 46.72
N VAL A 54 -30.22 -36.56 46.72
CA VAL A 54 -29.51 -37.10 45.54
C VAL A 54 -30.36 -38.14 44.80
N LEU A 55 -30.25 -38.24 43.47
CA LEU A 55 -30.35 -39.53 42.75
C LEU A 55 -29.75 -39.45 41.33
N ILE A 56 -29.01 -40.50 40.96
CA ILE A 56 -28.48 -40.78 39.61
C ILE A 56 -29.27 -41.97 39.03
N PRO A 57 -29.47 -42.06 37.71
CA PRO A 57 -29.70 -43.34 37.07
C PRO A 57 -28.70 -43.62 35.93
N ASP A 58 -27.82 -44.60 36.14
CA ASP A 58 -27.13 -45.31 35.06
C ASP A 58 -28.07 -46.41 34.50
N VAL A 59 -28.23 -46.51 33.17
CA VAL A 59 -28.72 -47.75 32.54
C VAL A 59 -27.98 -48.05 31.22
N GLU A 60 -27.29 -49.18 31.31
CA GLU A 60 -26.53 -50.05 30.40
C GLU A 60 -26.97 -50.27 28.93
N PHE A 61 -26.22 -51.16 28.24
CA PHE A 61 -26.10 -51.37 26.78
C PHE A 61 -26.97 -52.51 26.20
N ALA A 62 -27.06 -52.55 24.84
CA ALA A 62 -26.98 -53.73 23.93
C ALA A 62 -27.99 -53.70 22.74
N PRO A 63 -27.78 -54.45 21.62
CA PRO A 63 -26.52 -54.86 20.97
C PRO A 63 -26.47 -54.62 19.42
N ASN A 64 -25.30 -54.79 18.81
CA ASN A 64 -25.12 -55.01 17.36
C ASN A 64 -25.49 -56.46 16.96
N PRO A 65 -26.00 -56.71 15.75
CA PRO A 65 -25.14 -57.10 14.60
C PRO A 65 -25.62 -56.51 13.25
N SER A 66 -24.92 -56.56 12.11
CA SER A 66 -23.51 -56.80 11.68
C SER A 66 -23.43 -56.35 10.19
N VAL A 67 -22.34 -56.40 9.40
CA VAL A 67 -20.97 -56.96 9.47
C VAL A 67 -19.97 -55.85 8.94
N ASP A 68 -18.71 -56.01 8.49
CA ASP A 68 -17.91 -57.18 8.08
C ASP A 68 -16.37 -57.03 8.24
N GLN A 69 -15.69 -58.10 7.86
CA GLN A 69 -14.26 -58.42 7.63
C GLN A 69 -13.31 -57.31 7.12
N ALA A 70 -12.00 -57.28 7.45
CA ALA A 70 -11.16 -58.11 8.34
C ALA A 70 -9.88 -57.32 8.75
N LEU A 71 -9.41 -57.31 10.02
CA LEU A 71 -8.39 -58.19 10.67
C LEU A 71 -6.98 -58.16 9.99
N THR A 72 -5.82 -58.12 10.67
CA THR A 72 -5.43 -58.59 12.03
C THR A 72 -4.30 -57.77 12.74
N ILE A 73 -4.39 -57.61 14.07
CA ILE A 73 -3.37 -57.83 15.15
C ILE A 73 -2.04 -56.99 15.10
N ASP A 74 -1.78 -56.02 16.01
CA ASP A 74 -1.25 -56.09 17.41
C ASP A 74 0.27 -56.42 17.54
N SER A 75 1.11 -55.89 18.45
CA SER A 75 1.06 -54.81 19.48
C SER A 75 2.52 -54.57 20.00
N PRO A 76 2.84 -53.96 21.18
CA PRO A 76 2.48 -52.65 21.74
C PRO A 76 3.73 -51.78 22.16
N GLY A 77 3.50 -50.53 22.60
CA GLY A 77 4.31 -49.89 23.66
C GLY A 77 5.43 -48.91 23.27
N ALA A 78 5.16 -47.60 23.40
CA ALA A 78 6.13 -46.54 23.74
C ALA A 78 5.39 -45.24 24.10
N ASP A 79 5.80 -44.55 25.16
CA ASP A 79 5.11 -43.35 25.67
C ASP A 79 5.19 -42.16 24.69
N ARG A 80 4.07 -41.43 24.52
CA ARG A 80 3.98 -40.26 23.60
C ARG A 80 3.47 -38.96 24.24
N GLU A 81 3.32 -38.90 25.56
CA GLU A 81 2.99 -37.64 26.26
C GLU A 81 4.15 -36.61 26.28
N SER A 82 5.36 -37.02 25.89
CA SER A 82 6.57 -36.21 25.93
C SER A 82 7.06 -35.68 24.56
N GLN A 83 6.18 -35.62 23.54
CA GLN A 83 6.47 -34.89 22.30
C GLN A 83 6.05 -33.41 22.42
N PRO A 84 6.97 -32.44 22.32
CA PRO A 84 6.61 -31.02 22.42
C PRO A 84 5.75 -30.59 21.23
N LEU A 85 4.65 -29.88 21.51
CA LEU A 85 3.62 -29.48 20.53
C LEU A 85 4.06 -28.33 19.60
N LEU A 86 5.20 -28.46 18.90
CA LEU A 86 5.66 -27.49 17.90
C LEU A 86 4.60 -27.23 16.81
N GLY A 87 3.86 -28.26 16.41
CA GLY A 87 2.82 -28.19 15.37
C GLY A 87 1.58 -27.34 15.70
N ARG A 88 1.53 -26.66 16.86
CA ARG A 88 0.43 -25.75 17.22
C ARG A 88 0.72 -24.26 17.02
N LEU A 89 1.94 -23.89 16.62
CA LEU A 89 2.31 -22.50 16.34
C LEU A 89 2.13 -22.09 14.86
N GLU A 90 1.93 -23.05 13.95
CA GLU A 90 1.94 -22.80 12.49
C GLU A 90 0.69 -22.06 11.97
N LEU A 91 -0.44 -22.12 12.68
CA LEU A 91 -1.75 -21.69 12.17
C LEU A 91 -1.91 -20.18 11.90
N ASP A 92 -0.95 -19.35 12.30
CA ASP A 92 -1.10 -17.88 12.31
C ASP A 92 0.10 -17.10 11.72
N ILE A 93 1.04 -17.79 11.05
CA ILE A 93 2.27 -17.21 10.46
C ILE A 93 2.23 -17.21 8.92
N THR A 94 1.16 -17.71 8.30
CA THR A 94 1.10 -17.93 6.84
C THR A 94 0.89 -16.67 6.00
N TYR A 95 0.51 -15.53 6.59
CA TYR A 95 0.06 -14.33 5.85
C TYR A 95 1.12 -13.67 4.96
N ASN A 96 2.42 -13.86 5.24
CA ASN A 96 3.53 -13.21 4.54
C ASN A 96 4.33 -14.18 3.64
N ARG A 97 3.77 -15.38 3.34
CA ARG A 97 4.39 -16.31 2.38
C ARG A 97 3.92 -15.99 0.96
N PHE A 98 4.87 -15.72 0.07
CA PHE A 98 4.64 -15.47 -1.36
C PHE A 98 5.32 -16.59 -2.16
N PRO A 99 4.63 -17.73 -2.43
CA PRO A 99 5.23 -18.88 -3.10
C PRO A 99 5.63 -18.58 -4.56
N ASP A 100 5.01 -17.56 -5.16
CA ASP A 100 5.36 -16.99 -6.46
C ASP A 100 6.59 -16.05 -6.42
N ASP A 101 7.10 -15.73 -5.23
CA ASP A 101 8.16 -14.75 -5.01
C ASP A 101 8.99 -15.07 -3.75
N PRO A 102 9.82 -16.14 -3.78
CA PRO A 102 10.63 -16.55 -2.63
C PRO A 102 11.59 -15.47 -2.16
N GLN A 103 12.13 -14.66 -3.07
CA GLN A 103 13.01 -13.54 -2.74
C GLN A 103 12.29 -12.45 -1.92
N PHE A 104 11.03 -12.13 -2.25
CA PHE A 104 10.25 -11.19 -1.45
C PHE A 104 9.81 -11.81 -0.11
N SER A 105 9.50 -13.12 -0.09
CA SER A 105 9.23 -13.84 1.17
C SER A 105 10.42 -13.77 2.13
N GLU A 106 11.63 -14.00 1.65
CA GLU A 106 12.87 -13.88 2.43
C GLU A 106 13.13 -12.43 2.89
N LEU A 107 12.83 -11.43 2.05
CA LEU A 107 12.97 -10.03 2.44
C LEU A 107 11.99 -9.63 3.57
N ILE A 108 10.77 -10.20 3.60
CA ILE A 108 9.83 -10.00 4.71
C ILE A 108 10.25 -10.81 5.95
N SER A 109 10.76 -12.04 5.78
CA SER A 109 11.38 -12.83 6.87
C SER A 109 12.49 -12.04 7.58
N GLN A 110 13.35 -11.36 6.82
CA GLN A 110 14.39 -10.47 7.38
C GLN A 110 13.80 -9.24 8.11
N ALA A 111 12.68 -8.70 7.66
CA ALA A 111 11.99 -7.60 8.36
C ALA A 111 11.38 -8.07 9.70
N GLU A 112 10.75 -9.24 9.71
CA GLU A 112 10.17 -9.85 10.91
C GLU A 112 11.27 -10.22 11.92
N GLY A 113 12.33 -10.90 11.47
CA GLY A 113 13.49 -11.23 12.30
C GLY A 113 14.24 -9.99 12.83
N ALA A 114 14.26 -8.87 12.09
CA ALA A 114 14.81 -7.61 12.61
C ALA A 114 13.96 -7.04 13.75
N ILE A 115 12.63 -7.03 13.60
CA ILE A 115 11.67 -6.56 14.60
C ILE A 115 11.75 -7.39 15.89
N ASP A 116 11.84 -8.71 15.77
CA ASP A 116 11.93 -9.61 16.93
C ASP A 116 13.25 -9.44 17.70
N ASN A 117 14.35 -9.14 16.99
CA ASN A 117 15.64 -8.74 17.58
C ASN A 117 15.69 -7.25 18.01
N GLY A 118 14.56 -6.54 18.02
CA GLY A 118 14.45 -5.17 18.54
C GLY A 118 14.84 -4.05 17.56
N ILE A 119 15.17 -4.38 16.32
CA ILE A 119 15.51 -3.42 15.25
C ILE A 119 14.20 -2.98 14.57
N PHE A 120 13.49 -2.06 15.23
CA PHE A 120 12.15 -1.66 14.81
C PHE A 120 12.13 -0.71 13.58
N PRO A 121 11.08 -0.76 12.75
CA PRO A 121 10.83 0.21 11.69
C PRO A 121 10.77 1.66 12.19
N GLU A 122 11.48 2.55 11.51
CA GLU A 122 11.61 3.97 11.84
C GLU A 122 10.58 4.81 11.07
N ARG A 123 9.92 5.74 11.76
CA ARG A 123 8.85 6.54 11.17
C ARG A 123 9.40 7.63 10.24
N ILE A 124 8.86 7.68 9.02
CA ILE A 124 9.09 8.77 8.06
C ILE A 124 8.21 9.95 8.47
N TYR A 125 8.83 11.12 8.68
CA TYR A 125 8.12 12.34 9.11
C TYR A 125 7.57 13.18 7.95
N GLN A 126 8.13 13.06 6.76
CA GLN A 126 7.62 13.63 5.51
C GLN A 126 6.30 12.95 5.06
N GLY A 127 5.72 13.36 3.92
CA GLY A 127 4.44 12.84 3.43
C GLY A 127 3.24 13.17 4.33
N SER A 128 2.09 12.50 4.13
CA SER A 128 0.85 12.79 4.88
C SER A 128 0.12 11.62 5.54
N SER A 129 0.77 10.45 5.57
CA SER A 129 0.35 9.18 6.16
C SER A 129 1.25 8.77 7.34
N GLY A 130 0.93 7.66 8.00
CA GLY A 130 1.93 6.80 8.64
C GLY A 130 2.73 6.04 7.57
N SER A 131 4.06 6.17 7.60
CA SER A 131 4.98 5.48 6.69
C SER A 131 6.28 5.22 7.44
N TYR A 132 6.89 4.05 7.23
CA TYR A 132 8.00 3.56 8.05
C TYR A 132 9.09 2.95 7.17
N PHE A 133 10.35 3.32 7.39
CA PHE A 133 11.50 2.58 6.88
C PHE A 133 11.64 1.28 7.67
N VAL A 134 11.54 0.14 6.99
CA VAL A 134 11.72 -1.19 7.58
C VAL A 134 13.16 -1.64 7.34
N LYS A 135 13.77 -2.19 8.39
CA LYS A 135 15.18 -2.60 8.41
C LYS A 135 15.33 -4.12 8.44
N ASN A 136 16.48 -4.61 7.99
CA ASN A 136 16.91 -6.00 8.18
C ASN A 136 17.73 -6.15 9.48
N PRO A 137 18.18 -7.36 9.86
CA PRO A 137 18.95 -7.57 11.09
C PRO A 137 20.33 -6.87 11.13
N ALA A 138 20.83 -6.39 9.99
CA ALA A 138 22.02 -5.56 9.89
C ALA A 138 21.73 -4.04 9.99
N GLY A 139 20.48 -3.66 10.28
CA GLY A 139 20.06 -2.26 10.43
C GLY A 139 19.91 -1.49 9.10
N LYS A 140 20.11 -2.13 7.94
CA LYS A 140 19.92 -1.50 6.62
C LYS A 140 18.43 -1.43 6.28
N ASN A 141 17.99 -0.29 5.74
CA ASN A 141 16.67 -0.14 5.15
C ASN A 141 16.47 -1.10 3.96
N ILE A 142 15.43 -1.93 4.02
CA ILE A 142 15.03 -2.91 2.98
C ILE A 142 13.66 -2.62 2.37
N GLY A 143 12.83 -1.80 3.03
CA GLY A 143 11.56 -1.37 2.46
C GLY A 143 10.93 -0.15 3.13
N VAL A 144 9.85 0.32 2.52
CA VAL A 144 8.91 1.30 3.08
C VAL A 144 7.58 0.61 3.32
N PHE A 145 7.12 0.60 4.57
CA PHE A 145 5.82 0.05 4.96
C PHE A 145 4.82 1.16 5.25
N LYS A 146 3.64 1.09 4.64
CA LYS A 146 2.51 2.02 4.84
C LYS A 146 1.30 1.24 5.38
N PRO A 147 1.07 1.22 6.70
CA PRO A 147 -0.06 0.51 7.29
C PRO A 147 -1.38 1.22 6.98
N LYS A 148 -2.37 0.45 6.52
CA LYS A 148 -3.69 0.92 6.05
C LYS A 148 -4.38 1.85 7.05
N ASP A 149 -4.36 1.48 8.33
CA ASP A 149 -5.07 2.21 9.38
C ASP A 149 -4.44 3.57 9.74
N GLU A 150 -3.24 3.86 9.25
CA GLU A 150 -2.53 5.14 9.38
C GLU A 150 -2.49 5.94 8.07
N GLU A 151 -3.22 5.52 7.02
CA GLU A 151 -3.44 6.33 5.81
C GLU A 151 -4.05 7.71 6.14
N PRO A 152 -4.02 8.70 5.21
CA PRO A 152 -4.49 10.06 5.49
C PRO A 152 -5.95 10.18 6.00
N TYR A 153 -6.78 9.17 5.70
CA TYR A 153 -8.17 9.02 6.17
C TYR A 153 -8.38 7.76 7.04
N GLY A 154 -7.31 7.07 7.39
CA GLY A 154 -7.30 5.90 8.28
C GLY A 154 -7.66 6.29 9.72
N ARG A 155 -8.24 5.35 10.46
CA ARG A 155 -8.76 5.59 11.83
C ARG A 155 -7.68 5.99 12.83
N LEU A 156 -6.42 5.62 12.59
CA LEU A 156 -5.27 5.85 13.45
C LEU A 156 -4.21 6.73 12.76
N ASN A 157 -4.61 7.60 11.83
CA ASN A 157 -3.69 8.57 11.22
C ASN A 157 -2.96 9.41 12.32
N PRO A 158 -1.61 9.30 12.44
CA PRO A 158 -0.85 10.01 13.47
C PRO A 158 -0.61 11.50 13.15
N LYS A 159 -1.22 12.06 12.09
CA LYS A 159 -1.21 13.49 11.76
C LYS A 159 -2.62 14.08 11.91
N TRP A 160 -2.93 14.55 13.13
CA TRP A 160 -4.26 14.99 13.59
C TRP A 160 -4.92 16.10 12.73
N THR A 161 -4.12 16.93 12.04
CA THR A 161 -4.60 18.06 11.23
C THR A 161 -5.66 17.70 10.18
N LYS A 162 -5.58 16.50 9.58
CA LYS A 162 -6.60 16.06 8.58
C LYS A 162 -7.97 15.70 9.20
N TRP A 163 -8.06 15.41 10.50
CA TRP A 163 -9.34 15.25 11.20
C TRP A 163 -10.06 16.60 11.34
N MET A 164 -9.33 17.65 11.76
CA MET A 164 -9.84 19.01 11.86
C MET A 164 -10.31 19.55 10.50
N HIS A 165 -9.54 19.35 9.43
CA HIS A 165 -9.92 19.76 8.08
C HIS A 165 -11.18 19.03 7.56
N LYS A 166 -11.32 17.73 7.88
CA LYS A 166 -12.51 16.93 7.55
C LYS A 166 -13.79 17.46 8.22
N LEU A 167 -13.66 18.07 9.39
CA LEU A 167 -14.79 18.63 10.15
C LEU A 167 -15.21 20.01 9.62
N CYS A 168 -14.26 20.86 9.19
CA CYS A 168 -14.54 22.24 8.80
C CYS A 168 -15.02 22.43 7.34
N CYS A 169 -14.52 21.66 6.36
CA CYS A 169 -14.90 21.86 4.94
C CYS A 169 -15.08 20.53 4.17
N PRO A 170 -16.20 19.80 4.36
CA PRO A 170 -16.41 18.48 3.76
C PRO A 170 -16.45 18.48 2.21
N CYS A 171 -16.77 19.60 1.57
CA CYS A 171 -16.70 19.75 0.11
C CYS A 171 -15.27 19.98 -0.42
N CYS A 172 -14.34 20.40 0.43
CA CYS A 172 -12.99 20.79 0.03
C CYS A 172 -11.92 19.70 0.26
N PHE A 173 -12.12 18.76 1.19
CA PHE A 173 -11.06 17.84 1.60
C PHE A 173 -11.34 16.37 1.20
N GLY A 174 -10.60 15.90 0.20
CA GLY A 174 -10.71 14.55 -0.35
C GLY A 174 -10.45 14.54 -1.86
N ARG A 175 -9.88 13.43 -2.36
CA ARG A 175 -9.90 13.10 -3.79
C ARG A 175 -11.19 12.33 -4.08
N SER A 176 -12.25 13.04 -4.45
CA SER A 176 -13.62 12.50 -4.63
C SER A 176 -13.78 11.46 -5.75
N CYS A 177 -12.72 11.18 -6.50
CA CYS A 177 -12.61 10.12 -7.50
C CYS A 177 -11.94 8.83 -6.98
N LEU A 178 -11.35 8.84 -5.78
CA LEU A 178 -10.67 7.69 -5.17
C LEU A 178 -11.56 7.00 -4.12
N ILE A 179 -11.39 5.69 -3.95
CA ILE A 179 -12.00 4.95 -2.84
C ILE A 179 -11.19 5.26 -1.56
N PRO A 180 -11.82 5.70 -0.45
CA PRO A 180 -11.09 6.00 0.78
C PRO A 180 -10.44 4.77 1.40
N ASN A 181 -9.29 4.95 2.07
CA ASN A 181 -8.67 3.94 2.92
C ASN A 181 -8.28 2.65 2.16
N GLN A 182 -7.82 2.79 0.92
CA GLN A 182 -7.32 1.70 0.06
C GLN A 182 -5.98 2.08 -0.63
N GLY A 183 -5.26 3.08 -0.13
CA GLY A 183 -3.99 3.51 -0.73
C GLY A 183 -2.94 2.39 -0.77
N TYR A 184 -2.92 1.52 0.25
CA TYR A 184 -2.07 0.32 0.25
C TYR A 184 -2.37 -0.69 -0.88
N LEU A 185 -3.62 -0.76 -1.37
CA LEU A 185 -3.98 -1.54 -2.56
C LEU A 185 -3.54 -0.84 -3.85
N SER A 186 -3.62 0.49 -3.90
CA SER A 186 -3.13 1.30 -5.02
C SER A 186 -1.61 1.15 -5.21
N GLU A 187 -0.84 1.13 -4.11
CA GLU A 187 0.60 0.85 -4.13
C GLU A 187 0.94 -0.55 -4.68
N ALA A 188 0.29 -1.59 -4.16
CA ALA A 188 0.49 -2.96 -4.64
C ALA A 188 -0.03 -3.15 -6.08
N GLY A 189 -1.12 -2.47 -6.45
CA GLY A 189 -1.71 -2.49 -7.79
C GLY A 189 -0.81 -1.84 -8.83
N ALA A 190 -0.11 -0.75 -8.49
CA ALA A 190 0.88 -0.14 -9.37
C ALA A 190 2.05 -1.10 -9.65
N SER A 191 2.57 -1.80 -8.63
CA SER A 191 3.63 -2.80 -8.83
C SER A 191 3.14 -4.05 -9.57
N LEU A 192 1.86 -4.38 -9.49
CA LEU A 192 1.23 -5.45 -10.27
C LEU A 192 1.14 -5.07 -11.76
N VAL A 193 0.64 -3.87 -12.07
CA VAL A 193 0.57 -3.31 -13.43
C VAL A 193 1.95 -3.20 -14.06
N ASP A 194 2.93 -2.65 -13.33
CA ASP A 194 4.33 -2.54 -13.76
C ASP A 194 4.92 -3.91 -14.15
N ARG A 195 4.76 -4.90 -13.29
CA ARG A 195 5.27 -6.26 -13.51
C ARG A 195 4.56 -6.95 -14.68
N LYS A 196 3.23 -6.84 -14.78
CA LYS A 196 2.47 -7.51 -15.85
C LYS A 196 2.80 -6.94 -17.24
N LEU A 197 3.12 -5.64 -17.32
CA LEU A 197 3.54 -4.96 -18.56
C LEU A 197 5.04 -5.02 -18.85
N GLY A 198 5.87 -5.45 -17.90
CA GLY A 198 7.33 -5.47 -18.04
C GLY A 198 8.01 -4.08 -17.97
N LEU A 199 7.38 -3.11 -17.30
CA LEU A 199 7.89 -1.73 -17.23
C LEU A 199 9.15 -1.62 -16.37
N GLY A 200 9.16 -2.22 -15.17
CA GLY A 200 10.35 -2.26 -14.30
C GLY A 200 10.74 -0.92 -13.70
N VAL A 201 9.77 -0.02 -13.47
CA VAL A 201 9.96 1.30 -12.83
C VAL A 201 9.37 1.36 -11.42
N VAL A 202 8.38 0.52 -11.05
CA VAL A 202 7.86 0.46 -9.68
C VAL A 202 8.73 -0.49 -8.83
N PRO A 203 9.33 -0.04 -7.71
CA PRO A 203 10.00 -0.95 -6.78
C PRO A 203 8.99 -1.99 -6.25
N LYS A 204 9.36 -3.28 -6.29
CA LYS A 204 8.48 -4.41 -5.99
C LYS A 204 7.66 -4.16 -4.72
N THR A 205 6.33 -4.10 -4.86
CA THR A 205 5.41 -3.74 -3.78
C THR A 205 4.32 -4.80 -3.63
N ARG A 206 4.08 -5.28 -2.41
CA ARG A 206 2.98 -6.21 -2.08
C ARG A 206 2.23 -5.80 -0.82
N VAL A 207 1.04 -6.36 -0.63
CA VAL A 207 0.33 -6.30 0.65
C VAL A 207 1.00 -7.28 1.63
N VAL A 208 1.35 -6.80 2.82
CA VAL A 208 1.93 -7.62 3.90
C VAL A 208 1.23 -7.33 5.23
N ARG A 209 1.54 -8.12 6.25
CA ARG A 209 1.11 -7.89 7.64
C ARG A 209 2.31 -7.78 8.57
N LEU A 210 2.54 -6.63 9.21
CA LEU A 210 3.64 -6.46 10.17
C LEU A 210 3.12 -6.07 11.55
N VAL A 211 3.87 -6.48 12.58
CA VAL A 211 3.71 -6.04 13.98
C VAL A 211 4.94 -5.20 14.32
N SER A 212 4.79 -4.04 14.97
CA SER A 212 5.95 -3.33 15.54
C SER A 212 5.51 -2.42 16.69
N LYS A 213 6.31 -2.35 17.75
CA LYS A 213 6.08 -1.42 18.87
C LYS A 213 6.11 0.07 18.42
N THR A 214 6.75 0.37 17.28
CA THR A 214 6.83 1.73 16.71
C THR A 214 5.60 2.18 15.91
N PHE A 215 4.72 1.26 15.48
CA PHE A 215 3.49 1.63 14.77
C PHE A 215 2.44 2.28 15.70
N ASN A 216 1.48 3.00 15.12
CA ASN A 216 0.45 3.71 15.90
C ASN A 216 -0.72 2.78 16.26
N TYR A 217 -0.80 2.38 17.54
CA TYR A 217 -1.87 1.55 18.08
C TYR A 217 -2.69 2.30 19.12
N VAL A 218 -3.98 1.97 19.24
CA VAL A 218 -4.82 2.46 20.33
C VAL A 218 -4.28 2.04 21.70
N ARG A 219 -4.50 2.86 22.73
CA ARG A 219 -4.04 2.61 24.10
C ARG A 219 -4.44 1.21 24.60
N ILE A 220 -5.70 0.85 24.38
CA ILE A 220 -6.30 -0.46 24.72
C ILE A 220 -5.50 -1.65 24.15
N ASP A 221 -4.97 -1.55 22.93
CA ASP A 221 -4.21 -2.66 22.32
C ASP A 221 -2.79 -2.75 22.90
N ARG A 222 -2.18 -1.59 23.23
CA ARG A 222 -0.89 -1.54 23.94
C ARG A 222 -1.01 -2.06 25.37
N GLU A 223 -2.10 -1.75 26.06
CA GLU A 223 -2.44 -2.25 27.40
C GLU A 223 -2.72 -3.76 27.39
N LYS A 224 -3.56 -4.26 26.45
CA LYS A 224 -3.80 -5.70 26.26
C LYS A 224 -2.53 -6.48 25.93
N ALA A 225 -1.64 -5.92 25.10
CA ALA A 225 -0.36 -6.54 24.79
C ALA A 225 0.53 -6.65 26.05
N ARG A 226 0.68 -5.55 26.81
CA ARG A 226 1.41 -5.53 28.10
C ARG A 226 0.84 -6.52 29.12
N MET A 227 -0.49 -6.56 29.29
CA MET A 227 -1.14 -7.46 30.24
C MET A 227 -0.93 -8.94 29.87
N LYS A 228 -1.02 -9.29 28.58
CA LYS A 228 -0.70 -10.65 28.12
C LYS A 228 0.77 -11.00 28.30
N GLN A 229 1.67 -10.05 28.09
CA GLN A 229 3.11 -10.21 28.32
C GLN A 229 3.38 -10.53 29.80
N ALA A 230 2.83 -9.74 30.72
CA ALA A 230 2.98 -9.97 32.16
C ALA A 230 2.36 -11.31 32.62
N ILE A 231 1.21 -11.72 32.06
CA ILE A 231 0.61 -13.03 32.39
C ILE A 231 1.43 -14.20 31.80
N LEU A 232 2.11 -14.02 30.65
CA LEU A 232 3.08 -15.00 30.14
C LEU A 232 4.29 -15.14 31.07
N GLU A 233 4.83 -14.02 31.54
CA GLU A 233 6.01 -13.97 32.41
C GLU A 233 5.70 -14.51 33.82
N GLN A 234 4.49 -14.28 34.36
CA GLN A 234 4.08 -14.74 35.70
C GLN A 234 3.44 -16.13 35.71
N PHE A 235 2.69 -16.50 34.67
CA PHE A 235 1.90 -17.74 34.62
C PHE A 235 1.99 -18.45 33.24
N PRO A 236 3.15 -19.03 32.87
CA PRO A 236 3.34 -19.68 31.56
C PRO A 236 2.27 -20.73 31.22
N ALA A 237 1.83 -21.52 32.21
CA ALA A 237 0.78 -22.52 32.04
C ALA A 237 -0.59 -21.91 31.63
N VAL A 238 -0.92 -20.71 32.09
CA VAL A 238 -2.16 -19.99 31.71
C VAL A 238 -2.02 -19.38 30.32
N ALA A 239 -0.83 -18.86 29.98
CA ALA A 239 -0.56 -18.24 28.69
C ALA A 239 -0.66 -19.20 27.49
N SER A 240 -0.59 -20.52 27.72
CA SER A 240 -0.94 -21.56 26.73
C SER A 240 -2.33 -21.39 26.09
N ARG A 241 -3.25 -20.66 26.75
CA ARG A 241 -4.61 -20.37 26.28
C ARG A 241 -4.71 -19.09 25.44
N PHE A 242 -3.63 -18.31 25.31
CA PHE A 242 -3.60 -17.09 24.52
C PHE A 242 -3.32 -17.36 23.03
N HIS A 243 -4.37 -17.39 22.24
CA HIS A 243 -4.33 -17.52 20.77
C HIS A 243 -3.42 -16.50 20.06
N ARG A 244 -3.14 -15.34 20.68
CA ARG A 244 -2.13 -14.35 20.24
C ARG A 244 -1.53 -13.65 21.46
N ILE A 245 -0.21 -13.47 21.46
CA ILE A 245 0.55 -12.65 22.42
C ILE A 245 1.14 -11.46 21.66
N GLY A 246 1.29 -10.29 22.31
CA GLY A 246 1.77 -9.07 21.65
C GLY A 246 0.68 -8.21 20.98
N LEU A 247 1.12 -7.32 20.08
CA LEU A 247 0.30 -6.34 19.36
C LEU A 247 -0.35 -6.94 18.10
N PRO A 248 -1.53 -6.48 17.65
CA PRO A 248 -2.19 -7.04 16.47
C PRO A 248 -1.45 -6.67 15.16
N PRO A 249 -1.35 -7.58 14.18
CA PRO A 249 -0.68 -7.31 12.91
C PRO A 249 -1.45 -6.29 12.06
N LYS A 250 -0.75 -5.21 11.67
CA LYS A 250 -1.27 -4.19 10.75
C LYS A 250 -1.07 -4.65 9.32
N VAL A 251 -2.13 -4.56 8.51
CA VAL A 251 -2.05 -4.75 7.05
C VAL A 251 -1.61 -3.45 6.39
N GLY A 252 -0.77 -3.55 5.37
CA GLY A 252 -0.28 -2.39 4.62
C GLY A 252 0.49 -2.79 3.38
N SER A 253 0.95 -1.80 2.61
CA SER A 253 1.81 -2.01 1.46
C SER A 253 3.26 -1.97 1.92
N PHE A 254 4.05 -2.97 1.54
CA PHE A 254 5.49 -2.98 1.68
C PHE A 254 6.11 -2.85 0.30
N GLN A 255 6.85 -1.77 0.08
CA GLN A 255 7.60 -1.45 -1.13
C GLN A 255 9.09 -1.66 -0.87
N CYS A 256 9.79 -2.41 -1.71
CA CYS A 256 11.24 -2.59 -1.57
C CYS A 256 11.98 -1.24 -1.65
N PHE A 257 12.98 -1.05 -0.78
CA PHE A 257 13.83 0.14 -0.77
C PHE A 257 14.81 0.11 -1.95
N VAL A 258 15.18 1.28 -2.47
CA VAL A 258 16.08 1.42 -3.63
C VAL A 258 17.27 2.32 -3.31
N ASP A 259 18.48 1.75 -3.33
CA ASP A 259 19.72 2.46 -3.01
C ASP A 259 20.20 3.36 -4.17
N GLY A 260 20.76 4.53 -3.84
CA GLY A 260 21.42 5.43 -4.82
C GLY A 260 20.48 6.31 -5.65
N PHE A 261 19.17 6.26 -5.40
CA PHE A 261 18.17 7.13 -6.04
C PHE A 261 18.05 8.49 -5.32
N LYS A 262 17.59 9.51 -6.05
CA LYS A 262 17.16 10.83 -5.52
C LYS A 262 15.93 11.32 -6.27
N ASP A 263 15.15 12.21 -5.67
CA ASP A 263 13.99 12.91 -6.24
C ASP A 263 14.28 13.36 -7.68
N ALA A 264 13.34 13.16 -8.62
CA ALA A 264 13.56 13.53 -10.01
C ALA A 264 13.83 15.04 -10.17
N ASP A 265 13.15 15.86 -9.37
CA ASP A 265 13.36 17.31 -9.24
C ASP A 265 14.79 17.72 -8.82
N PHE A 266 15.58 16.83 -8.19
CA PHE A 266 17.01 17.07 -7.95
C PHE A 266 17.84 16.95 -9.24
N TRP A 267 17.59 15.91 -10.04
CA TRP A 267 18.38 15.63 -11.24
C TRP A 267 17.93 16.45 -12.45
N LEU A 268 16.63 16.68 -12.64
CA LEU A 268 16.08 17.47 -13.74
C LEU A 268 16.66 18.90 -13.74
N ARG A 269 16.61 19.61 -12.60
CA ARG A 269 17.21 20.94 -12.45
C ARG A 269 18.73 20.96 -12.67
N ARG A 270 19.44 19.88 -12.35
CA ARG A 270 20.87 19.79 -12.66
C ARG A 270 21.10 19.67 -14.17
N TRP A 271 20.31 18.84 -14.85
CA TRP A 271 20.41 18.62 -16.29
C TRP A 271 19.99 19.82 -17.16
N GLU A 272 19.34 20.84 -16.58
CA GLU A 272 19.16 22.15 -17.23
C GLU A 272 20.49 22.91 -17.43
N SER A 273 21.50 22.65 -16.57
CA SER A 273 22.83 23.29 -16.63
C SER A 273 23.96 22.34 -17.07
N ASP A 274 23.82 21.04 -16.76
CA ASP A 274 24.82 19.98 -16.95
C ASP A 274 24.13 18.76 -17.61
N PRO A 275 23.75 18.83 -18.91
CA PRO A 275 22.92 17.81 -19.56
C PRO A 275 23.61 16.44 -19.63
N PRO A 276 22.86 15.33 -19.50
CA PRO A 276 23.44 14.00 -19.55
C PRO A 276 23.94 13.67 -20.97
N PRO A 277 25.03 12.88 -21.12
CA PRO A 277 25.51 12.40 -22.41
C PRO A 277 24.39 11.75 -23.23
N PRO A 278 24.40 11.84 -24.59
CA PRO A 278 23.26 11.43 -25.42
C PRO A 278 22.75 10.00 -25.17
N HIS A 279 23.63 9.04 -24.89
CA HIS A 279 23.22 7.66 -24.56
C HIS A 279 22.44 7.59 -23.23
N LEU A 280 22.83 8.37 -22.21
CA LEU A 280 22.12 8.47 -20.93
C LEU A 280 20.83 9.29 -21.06
N ALA A 281 20.80 10.30 -21.94
CA ALA A 281 19.56 11.00 -22.29
C ALA A 281 18.53 10.06 -22.94
N THR A 282 18.96 9.17 -23.84
CA THR A 282 18.10 8.14 -24.44
C THR A 282 17.66 7.08 -23.41
N GLN A 283 18.56 6.57 -22.56
CA GLN A 283 18.18 5.68 -21.44
C GLN A 283 17.12 6.35 -20.55
N PHE A 284 17.30 7.63 -20.21
CA PHE A 284 16.36 8.39 -19.41
C PHE A 284 14.99 8.53 -20.09
N GLN A 285 14.96 8.85 -21.39
CA GLN A 285 13.70 8.94 -22.15
C GLN A 285 12.94 7.61 -22.15
N LEU A 286 13.63 6.48 -22.35
CA LEU A 286 13.01 5.14 -22.31
C LEU A 286 12.48 4.78 -20.91
N GLN A 287 13.16 5.20 -19.84
CA GLN A 287 12.66 5.07 -18.46
C GLN A 287 11.44 5.98 -18.22
N PHE A 288 11.48 7.21 -18.73
CA PHE A 288 10.43 8.21 -18.58
C PHE A 288 9.14 7.79 -19.29
N GLU A 289 9.23 7.24 -20.49
CA GLU A 289 8.08 6.71 -21.22
C GLU A 289 7.39 5.54 -20.49
N ARG A 290 8.15 4.70 -19.77
CA ARG A 290 7.59 3.64 -18.91
C ARG A 290 6.84 4.20 -17.70
N LEU A 291 7.35 5.26 -17.07
CA LEU A 291 6.64 6.00 -16.00
C LEU A 291 5.33 6.60 -16.52
N VAL A 292 5.34 7.21 -17.71
CA VAL A 292 4.14 7.75 -18.38
C VAL A 292 3.11 6.67 -18.63
N VAL A 293 3.51 5.52 -19.18
CA VAL A 293 2.62 4.37 -19.45
C VAL A 293 1.96 3.89 -18.16
N LEU A 294 2.74 3.69 -17.08
CA LEU A 294 2.22 3.32 -15.77
C LEU A 294 1.16 4.32 -15.27
N ASP A 295 1.56 5.59 -15.13
CA ASP A 295 0.72 6.65 -14.55
C ASP A 295 -0.55 6.91 -15.37
N TYR A 296 -0.49 6.73 -16.68
CA TYR A 296 -1.66 6.84 -17.54
C TYR A 296 -2.63 5.68 -17.30
N ILE A 297 -2.17 4.43 -17.37
CA ILE A 297 -3.03 3.24 -17.18
C ILE A 297 -3.70 3.25 -15.80
N ILE A 298 -2.94 3.48 -14.72
CA ILE A 298 -3.49 3.49 -13.36
C ILE A 298 -4.28 4.77 -13.03
N ARG A 299 -4.30 5.76 -13.94
CA ARG A 299 -4.74 7.15 -13.75
C ARG A 299 -4.29 7.71 -12.39
N ASN A 300 -2.97 7.79 -12.21
CA ASN A 300 -2.39 8.40 -11.01
C ASN A 300 -2.90 9.85 -10.86
N THR A 301 -3.15 10.27 -9.62
CA THR A 301 -3.71 11.59 -9.28
C THR A 301 -2.79 12.43 -8.39
N ASP A 302 -1.58 11.94 -8.05
CA ASP A 302 -0.61 12.64 -7.18
C ASP A 302 0.86 12.51 -7.61
N ARG A 303 1.16 12.30 -8.89
CA ARG A 303 2.55 12.32 -9.40
C ARG A 303 3.08 13.75 -9.52
N GLY A 304 3.70 14.26 -8.45
CA GLY A 304 4.67 15.37 -8.49
C GLY A 304 6.08 14.88 -8.92
N ASN A 305 7.04 15.80 -9.07
CA ASN A 305 8.45 15.46 -9.41
C ASN A 305 9.32 15.10 -8.18
N ASP A 306 8.72 15.19 -6.99
CA ASP A 306 9.13 14.58 -5.73
C ASP A 306 8.72 13.10 -5.66
N ASN A 307 7.54 12.76 -6.18
CA ASN A 307 6.95 11.42 -6.10
C ASN A 307 7.47 10.43 -7.16
N TRP A 308 8.62 10.68 -7.78
CA TRP A 308 9.41 9.68 -8.52
C TRP A 308 10.89 10.03 -8.41
N LEU A 309 11.73 9.00 -8.39
CA LEU A 309 13.17 9.13 -8.17
C LEU A 309 13.94 8.75 -9.43
N ILE A 310 15.13 9.33 -9.58
CA ILE A 310 16.14 8.99 -10.59
C ILE A 310 17.42 8.52 -9.88
N LYS A 311 17.95 7.38 -10.32
CA LYS A 311 19.35 6.99 -10.14
C LYS A 311 20.11 7.39 -11.40
N TYR A 312 21.24 8.07 -11.25
CA TYR A 312 22.12 8.50 -12.33
C TYR A 312 23.58 8.26 -11.94
N ASP A 313 24.29 7.42 -12.69
CA ASP A 313 25.73 7.20 -12.52
C ASP A 313 26.50 7.65 -13.77
N ALA A 314 27.18 8.79 -13.64
CA ALA A 314 28.12 9.33 -14.63
C ALA A 314 29.60 9.06 -14.27
N ALA A 315 29.89 8.38 -13.17
CA ALA A 315 31.25 7.99 -12.80
C ALA A 315 31.67 6.72 -13.55
N SER A 316 30.75 5.76 -13.71
CA SER A 316 30.93 4.59 -14.59
C SER A 316 31.41 5.00 -15.99
N ALA A 317 30.72 5.96 -16.61
CA ALA A 317 31.02 6.49 -17.95
C ALA A 317 32.40 7.14 -18.12
N LYS A 318 33.16 7.38 -17.03
CA LYS A 318 34.56 7.85 -17.07
C LYS A 318 35.59 6.73 -16.92
N ASN A 319 35.17 5.57 -16.43
CA ASN A 319 36.03 4.42 -16.11
C ASN A 319 35.90 3.26 -17.12
N GLY A 320 35.18 3.45 -18.23
CA GLY A 320 35.00 2.43 -19.27
C GLY A 320 33.85 1.44 -19.02
N THR A 321 33.06 1.62 -17.96
CA THR A 321 31.73 1.01 -17.84
C THR A 321 30.69 1.97 -18.42
N GLU A 322 29.65 1.47 -19.09
CA GLU A 322 28.57 2.34 -19.55
C GLU A 322 27.84 2.96 -18.34
N GLY A 323 27.45 4.23 -18.46
CA GLY A 323 26.65 4.89 -17.43
C GLY A 323 25.24 4.32 -17.35
N GLU A 324 24.59 4.49 -16.18
CA GLU A 324 23.24 3.99 -15.94
C GLU A 324 22.30 5.13 -15.54
N VAL A 325 21.12 5.18 -16.17
CA VAL A 325 19.96 5.95 -15.69
C VAL A 325 18.78 5.01 -15.43
N LYS A 326 18.18 5.12 -14.23
CA LYS A 326 16.98 4.37 -13.84
C LYS A 326 15.96 5.26 -13.13
N ILE A 327 14.67 5.00 -13.33
CA ILE A 327 13.57 5.64 -12.62
C ILE A 327 12.96 4.69 -11.58
N ALA A 328 12.59 5.22 -10.42
CA ALA A 328 11.76 4.53 -9.42
C ALA A 328 10.45 5.31 -9.19
N ALA A 329 9.33 4.71 -9.59
CA ALA A 329 7.97 5.20 -9.40
C ALA A 329 7.45 4.83 -8.00
N ILE A 330 7.62 5.73 -7.04
CA ILE A 330 7.23 5.57 -5.63
C ILE A 330 5.86 6.22 -5.33
N ASP A 331 5.38 6.13 -4.09
CA ASP A 331 4.14 6.75 -3.59
C ASP A 331 2.91 6.66 -4.52
N ASN A 332 2.63 5.44 -5.01
CA ASN A 332 1.55 5.16 -5.94
C ASN A 332 0.18 4.98 -5.24
N GLY A 333 0.07 5.40 -3.98
CA GLY A 333 -1.12 5.18 -3.12
C GLY A 333 -2.37 5.97 -3.49
N LEU A 334 -2.33 6.75 -4.57
CA LEU A 334 -3.38 7.71 -4.96
C LEU A 334 -3.71 7.58 -6.47
N ALA A 335 -3.84 6.34 -6.92
CA ALA A 335 -4.24 5.94 -8.27
C ALA A 335 -5.52 5.06 -8.23
N PHE A 336 -5.86 4.43 -9.36
CA PHE A 336 -7.08 3.63 -9.56
C PHE A 336 -8.39 4.35 -9.16
N PRO A 337 -8.69 5.53 -9.73
CA PRO A 337 -9.94 6.23 -9.45
C PRO A 337 -11.16 5.50 -10.06
N PHE A 338 -12.30 5.53 -9.36
CA PHE A 338 -13.56 4.93 -9.83
C PHE A 338 -14.33 5.84 -10.82
N LYS A 339 -13.86 7.06 -11.04
CA LYS A 339 -14.30 7.96 -12.10
C LYS A 339 -13.14 8.87 -12.49
N HIS A 340 -13.13 9.38 -13.72
CA HIS A 340 -12.25 10.51 -14.04
C HIS A 340 -12.54 11.72 -13.13
N PRO A 341 -11.55 12.56 -12.82
CA PRO A 341 -11.76 13.73 -11.98
C PRO A 341 -12.80 14.70 -12.56
N ASP A 342 -13.44 15.47 -11.69
CA ASP A 342 -14.32 16.56 -12.13
C ASP A 342 -13.47 17.78 -12.54
N SER A 343 -13.90 18.54 -13.56
CA SER A 343 -13.05 19.55 -14.24
C SER A 343 -12.53 20.70 -13.36
N TRP A 344 -13.06 20.88 -12.14
CA TRP A 344 -12.58 21.83 -11.13
C TRP A 344 -11.40 21.29 -10.28
N ARG A 345 -11.05 20.01 -10.45
CA ARG A 345 -9.90 19.33 -9.81
C ARG A 345 -9.28 18.32 -10.78
N ALA A 346 -8.59 18.81 -11.80
CA ALA A 346 -8.05 17.99 -12.89
C ALA A 346 -7.05 16.88 -12.46
N TYR A 347 -6.38 17.03 -11.31
CA TYR A 347 -5.26 16.19 -10.85
C TYR A 347 -4.27 15.87 -11.99
N PRO A 348 -3.52 16.88 -12.47
CA PRO A 348 -2.65 16.73 -13.62
C PRO A 348 -1.42 15.87 -13.30
N TYR A 349 -0.79 15.37 -14.36
CA TYR A 349 0.51 14.71 -14.28
C TYR A 349 1.61 15.77 -14.34
N HIS A 350 2.40 15.96 -13.27
CA HIS A 350 3.40 17.03 -13.27
C HIS A 350 4.54 16.82 -14.27
N TRP A 351 4.80 15.57 -14.68
CA TRP A 351 5.73 15.27 -15.76
C TRP A 351 5.27 15.81 -17.13
N ALA A 352 3.99 16.13 -17.34
CA ALA A 352 3.48 16.60 -18.63
C ALA A 352 4.02 18.00 -19.03
N TRP A 353 4.58 18.76 -18.10
CA TRP A 353 5.24 20.04 -18.39
C TRP A 353 6.72 19.91 -18.78
N LEU A 354 7.33 18.74 -18.60
CA LEU A 354 8.73 18.50 -18.91
C LEU A 354 8.98 18.46 -20.44
N SER A 355 10.22 18.75 -20.86
CA SER A 355 10.59 18.73 -22.28
C SER A 355 10.49 17.31 -22.88
N GLN A 356 10.81 16.28 -22.08
CA GLN A 356 10.70 14.86 -22.42
C GLN A 356 9.26 14.45 -22.77
N ALA A 357 8.26 15.08 -22.16
CA ALA A 357 6.85 14.79 -22.44
C ALA A 357 6.37 15.32 -23.81
N LYS A 358 7.17 16.15 -24.49
CA LYS A 358 6.87 16.68 -25.83
C LYS A 358 7.38 15.75 -26.95
N LEU A 359 8.29 14.84 -26.64
CA LEU A 359 8.83 13.86 -27.59
C LEU A 359 7.81 12.74 -27.87
N PRO A 360 7.65 12.27 -29.12
CA PRO A 360 6.90 11.05 -29.43
C PRO A 360 7.36 9.85 -28.62
N PHE A 361 6.43 8.93 -28.28
CA PHE A 361 6.82 7.63 -27.72
C PHE A 361 7.77 6.89 -28.68
N SER A 362 8.91 6.44 -28.16
CA SER A 362 9.90 5.67 -28.91
C SER A 362 9.33 4.37 -29.48
N GLU A 363 9.95 3.88 -30.55
CA GLU A 363 9.63 2.57 -31.13
C GLU A 363 9.76 1.45 -30.10
N THR A 364 10.84 1.44 -29.31
CA THR A 364 11.06 0.49 -28.22
C THR A 364 9.93 0.47 -27.17
N THR A 365 9.37 1.62 -26.79
CA THR A 365 8.19 1.64 -25.89
C THR A 365 6.93 1.15 -26.60
N ARG A 366 6.75 1.49 -27.88
CA ARG A 366 5.59 1.03 -28.67
C ARG A 366 5.62 -0.49 -28.85
N GLU A 367 6.75 -1.08 -29.19
CA GLU A 367 6.95 -2.53 -29.30
C GLU A 367 6.75 -3.26 -27.98
N LEU A 368 7.25 -2.70 -26.86
CA LEU A 368 7.06 -3.28 -25.52
C LEU A 368 5.57 -3.31 -25.11
N VAL A 369 4.85 -2.21 -25.32
CA VAL A 369 3.54 -1.98 -24.65
C VAL A 369 2.35 -2.23 -25.58
N LEU A 370 2.41 -1.85 -26.86
CA LEU A 370 1.26 -1.89 -27.75
C LEU A 370 0.72 -3.31 -28.02
N PRO A 371 1.54 -4.36 -28.22
CA PRO A 371 1.03 -5.72 -28.43
C PRO A 371 0.25 -6.25 -27.22
N GLN A 372 0.76 -6.00 -26.01
CA GLN A 372 0.11 -6.39 -24.76
C GLN A 372 -1.23 -5.69 -24.58
N LEU A 373 -1.29 -4.36 -24.79
CA LEU A 373 -2.54 -3.62 -24.67
C LEU A 373 -3.52 -3.91 -25.82
N ALA A 374 -3.06 -4.34 -27.00
CA ALA A 374 -3.93 -4.73 -28.11
C ALA A 374 -4.75 -5.99 -27.80
N ASP A 375 -4.15 -6.97 -27.12
CA ASP A 375 -4.83 -8.19 -26.71
C ASP A 375 -5.87 -7.93 -25.62
N GLN A 376 -7.11 -8.34 -25.87
CA GLN A 376 -8.20 -8.22 -24.91
C GLN A 376 -8.09 -9.25 -23.78
N ASN A 377 -7.42 -10.39 -24.01
CA ASN A 377 -7.20 -11.40 -22.96
C ASN A 377 -6.22 -10.84 -21.91
N PHE A 378 -5.06 -10.31 -22.32
CA PHE A 378 -4.13 -9.59 -21.44
C PHE A 378 -4.81 -8.50 -20.59
N VAL A 379 -5.67 -7.68 -21.21
CA VAL A 379 -6.40 -6.60 -20.50
C VAL A 379 -7.43 -7.17 -19.52
N GLN A 380 -8.10 -8.27 -19.85
CA GLN A 380 -9.04 -8.95 -18.95
C GLN A 380 -8.29 -9.64 -17.79
N ASP A 381 -7.21 -10.36 -18.07
CA ASP A 381 -6.33 -10.97 -17.05
C ASP A 381 -5.76 -9.91 -16.10
N LEU A 382 -5.42 -8.71 -16.59
CA LEU A 382 -4.97 -7.60 -15.74
C LEU A 382 -6.10 -7.11 -14.82
N CYS A 383 -7.34 -7.05 -15.32
CA CYS A 383 -8.50 -6.73 -14.49
C CYS A 383 -8.75 -7.81 -13.44
N ASP A 384 -8.58 -9.09 -13.78
CA ASP A 384 -8.81 -10.19 -12.84
C ASP A 384 -7.68 -10.35 -11.81
N ASP A 385 -6.42 -10.11 -12.17
CA ASP A 385 -5.30 -9.99 -11.22
C ASP A 385 -5.54 -8.86 -10.21
N LEU A 386 -5.95 -7.68 -10.69
CA LEU A 386 -6.32 -6.55 -9.84
C LEU A 386 -7.56 -6.87 -8.98
N TYR A 387 -8.50 -7.69 -9.46
CA TYR A 387 -9.61 -8.19 -8.66
C TYR A 387 -9.13 -9.14 -7.55
N GLN A 388 -8.21 -10.08 -7.83
CA GLN A 388 -7.63 -10.96 -6.80
C GLN A 388 -6.89 -10.17 -5.71
N LEU A 389 -6.29 -9.03 -6.07
CA LEU A 389 -5.64 -8.11 -5.13
C LEU A 389 -6.67 -7.28 -4.34
N PHE A 390 -7.59 -6.58 -5.01
CA PHE A 390 -8.45 -5.59 -4.36
C PHE A 390 -9.54 -6.24 -3.49
N LYS A 391 -10.01 -7.45 -3.84
CA LYS A 391 -10.99 -8.22 -3.03
C LYS A 391 -10.47 -8.62 -1.64
N GLN A 392 -9.17 -8.48 -1.37
CA GLN A 392 -8.56 -8.78 -0.08
C GLN A 392 -8.95 -7.77 1.00
N ASP A 393 -9.47 -6.59 0.62
CA ASP A 393 -9.94 -5.63 1.61
C ASP A 393 -11.33 -5.94 2.17
N LYS A 394 -11.50 -5.76 3.47
CA LYS A 394 -12.78 -5.86 4.18
C LYS A 394 -13.81 -4.80 3.78
N GLY A 395 -13.36 -3.72 3.11
CA GLY A 395 -14.21 -2.68 2.53
C GLY A 395 -14.34 -2.75 1.01
N PHE A 396 -14.03 -3.90 0.39
CA PHE A 396 -14.16 -4.08 -1.05
C PHE A 396 -15.62 -3.99 -1.51
N ASP A 397 -15.87 -3.10 -2.49
CA ASP A 397 -17.15 -2.97 -3.17
C ASP A 397 -16.95 -3.34 -4.65
N ARG A 398 -17.69 -4.35 -5.12
CA ARG A 398 -17.55 -4.87 -6.49
C ARG A 398 -17.97 -3.86 -7.55
N HIS A 399 -18.96 -3.01 -7.26
CA HIS A 399 -19.47 -2.02 -8.21
C HIS A 399 -18.53 -0.81 -8.34
N LEU A 400 -17.87 -0.40 -7.26
CA LEU A 400 -16.77 0.57 -7.32
C LEU A 400 -15.55 -0.02 -8.04
N PHE A 401 -15.24 -1.31 -7.84
CA PHE A 401 -14.18 -1.99 -8.59
C PHE A 401 -14.46 -2.07 -10.10
N ASP A 402 -15.67 -2.49 -10.50
CA ASP A 402 -16.08 -2.53 -11.91
C ASP A 402 -15.94 -1.14 -12.57
N LYS A 403 -16.17 -0.07 -11.80
CA LYS A 403 -15.98 1.34 -12.20
C LYS A 403 -14.50 1.72 -12.33
N GLN A 404 -13.63 1.36 -11.37
CA GLN A 404 -12.17 1.55 -11.48
C GLN A 404 -11.62 0.90 -12.75
N MET A 405 -12.03 -0.36 -13.02
CA MET A 405 -11.61 -1.07 -14.23
C MET A 405 -12.17 -0.45 -15.51
N SER A 406 -13.34 0.21 -15.45
CA SER A 406 -13.92 0.92 -16.61
C SER A 406 -13.21 2.24 -16.91
N VAL A 407 -12.63 2.91 -15.90
CA VAL A 407 -11.68 4.02 -16.10
C VAL A 407 -10.36 3.50 -16.68
N MET A 408 -9.80 2.43 -16.10
CA MET A 408 -8.54 1.83 -16.56
C MET A 408 -8.61 1.38 -18.04
N ARG A 409 -9.70 0.72 -18.46
CA ARG A 409 -9.93 0.36 -19.88
C ARG A 409 -10.01 1.60 -20.79
N GLY A 410 -10.57 2.71 -20.33
CA GLY A 410 -10.60 3.97 -21.07
C GLY A 410 -9.21 4.60 -21.24
N GLN A 411 -8.36 4.51 -20.20
CA GLN A 411 -6.96 4.91 -20.28
C GLN A 411 -6.15 4.02 -21.22
N ILE A 412 -6.37 2.70 -21.16
CA ILE A 412 -5.75 1.74 -22.08
C ILE A 412 -6.14 2.07 -23.54
N LEU A 413 -7.43 2.33 -23.82
CA LEU A 413 -7.91 2.69 -25.16
C LEU A 413 -7.23 3.95 -25.72
N ASN A 414 -7.14 5.02 -24.93
CA ASN A 414 -6.45 6.24 -25.33
C ASN A 414 -4.95 6.00 -25.56
N LEU A 415 -4.29 5.24 -24.67
CA LEU A 415 -2.86 4.92 -24.77
C LEU A 415 -2.55 4.04 -26.00
N GLN A 416 -3.37 3.02 -26.28
CA GLN A 416 -3.24 2.20 -27.50
C GLN A 416 -3.27 3.08 -28.75
N GLN A 417 -4.21 4.03 -28.83
CA GLN A 417 -4.33 4.92 -29.97
C GLN A 417 -3.14 5.89 -30.06
N ALA A 418 -2.67 6.44 -28.94
CA ALA A 418 -1.48 7.29 -28.92
C ALA A 418 -0.20 6.56 -29.33
N LEU A 419 -0.02 5.29 -28.92
CA LEU A 419 1.10 4.45 -29.33
C LEU A 419 1.03 4.07 -30.81
N LYS A 420 -0.16 3.78 -31.36
CA LYS A 420 -0.36 3.58 -32.80
C LYS A 420 0.06 4.83 -33.59
N ASP A 421 -0.52 5.97 -33.22
CA ASP A 421 -0.33 7.28 -33.88
C ASP A 421 1.05 7.92 -33.65
N ALA A 422 1.95 7.27 -32.88
CA ALA A 422 3.26 7.81 -32.47
C ALA A 422 3.17 9.21 -31.83
N LYS A 423 2.17 9.42 -30.97
CA LYS A 423 1.98 10.67 -30.23
C LYS A 423 3.00 10.82 -29.09
N SER A 424 3.14 12.04 -28.58
CA SER A 424 3.90 12.33 -27.35
C SER A 424 3.05 12.16 -26.08
N PRO A 425 3.68 12.02 -24.89
CA PRO A 425 2.99 12.05 -23.61
C PRO A 425 2.08 13.28 -23.40
N VAL A 426 2.48 14.47 -23.88
CA VAL A 426 1.65 15.69 -23.88
C VAL A 426 0.39 15.51 -24.72
N GLN A 427 0.51 14.97 -25.94
CA GLN A 427 -0.63 14.72 -26.81
C GLN A 427 -1.57 13.64 -26.25
N LEU A 428 -1.04 12.64 -25.54
CA LEU A 428 -1.81 11.61 -24.85
C LEU A 428 -2.66 12.18 -23.70
N VAL A 429 -2.11 13.08 -22.88
CA VAL A 429 -2.88 13.70 -21.78
C VAL A 429 -3.87 14.77 -22.25
N GLN A 430 -3.76 15.22 -23.51
CA GLN A 430 -4.74 16.07 -24.19
C GLN A 430 -5.91 15.28 -24.81
N MET A 431 -5.84 13.94 -24.88
CA MET A 431 -6.94 13.13 -25.43
C MET A 431 -8.18 13.17 -24.51
N PRO A 432 -9.40 13.23 -25.06
CA PRO A 432 -10.64 13.23 -24.27
C PRO A 432 -10.73 12.03 -23.32
N ALA A 433 -11.23 12.27 -22.11
CA ALA A 433 -11.36 11.24 -21.09
C ALA A 433 -12.48 10.23 -21.46
N VAL A 434 -12.10 8.97 -21.67
CA VAL A 434 -13.02 7.86 -22.02
C VAL A 434 -13.24 6.96 -20.80
N ILE A 435 -14.43 6.38 -20.70
CA ILE A 435 -14.77 5.27 -19.80
C ILE A 435 -15.31 4.13 -20.67
N VAL A 436 -14.88 2.89 -20.39
CA VAL A 436 -15.28 1.69 -21.14
C VAL A 436 -15.97 0.69 -20.21
N GLU A 437 -17.30 0.74 -20.23
CA GLU A 437 -18.18 -0.08 -19.38
C GLU A 437 -18.49 -1.42 -20.06
N LYS A 438 -18.25 -2.52 -19.34
CA LYS A 438 -18.73 -3.87 -19.71
C LYS A 438 -20.25 -3.90 -19.56
N ALA A 439 -20.98 -4.13 -20.64
CA ALA A 439 -22.43 -4.21 -20.61
C ALA A 439 -22.89 -5.42 -19.79
N ARG A 440 -23.95 -5.23 -19.00
CA ARG A 440 -24.56 -6.32 -18.25
C ARG A 440 -25.53 -7.06 -19.17
N GLY A 441 -25.06 -8.15 -19.78
CA GLY A 441 -25.93 -9.14 -20.42
C GLY A 441 -26.93 -9.66 -19.39
N ASN A 442 -28.22 -9.65 -19.74
CA ASN A 442 -29.30 -9.82 -18.76
C ASN A 442 -29.71 -11.30 -18.57
N GLU A 443 -28.73 -12.20 -18.52
CA GLU A 443 -28.93 -13.66 -18.36
C GLU A 443 -28.14 -14.24 -17.17
N ALA A 444 -28.61 -15.39 -16.71
CA ALA A 444 -28.01 -16.18 -15.62
C ALA A 444 -26.61 -16.73 -15.98
N PRO A 445 -25.74 -17.04 -15.00
CA PRO A 445 -24.35 -17.43 -15.23
C PRO A 445 -24.21 -18.82 -15.87
N LYS A 446 -24.28 -18.87 -17.20
CA LYS A 446 -23.79 -19.99 -18.00
C LYS A 446 -22.25 -19.95 -18.00
N LEU A 447 -21.62 -21.11 -17.78
CA LEU A 447 -20.16 -21.24 -17.87
C LEU A 447 -19.66 -20.84 -19.27
N PHE A 448 -18.58 -20.06 -19.33
CA PHE A 448 -17.80 -19.75 -20.53
C PHE A 448 -18.59 -19.26 -21.76
N SER A 449 -19.16 -18.06 -21.69
CA SER A 449 -19.57 -17.29 -22.90
C SER A 449 -18.77 -16.00 -23.00
N PHE A 450 -18.00 -15.84 -24.07
CA PHE A 450 -16.99 -14.78 -24.25
C PHE A 450 -17.55 -13.48 -24.86
N SER A 451 -18.86 -13.22 -24.74
CA SER A 451 -19.55 -12.09 -25.38
C SER A 451 -19.67 -10.86 -24.47
N ASP A 452 -18.53 -10.40 -23.95
CA ASP A 452 -18.45 -9.14 -23.22
C ASP A 452 -18.63 -7.95 -24.17
N THR A 453 -19.88 -7.52 -24.36
CA THR A 453 -20.17 -6.31 -25.12
C THR A 453 -19.69 -5.08 -24.34
N PHE A 454 -18.70 -4.35 -24.84
CA PHE A 454 -18.21 -3.12 -24.21
C PHE A 454 -18.87 -1.87 -24.81
N THR A 455 -19.16 -0.89 -23.96
CA THR A 455 -19.71 0.42 -24.36
C THR A 455 -18.75 1.53 -23.99
N GLN A 456 -18.43 2.40 -24.95
CA GLN A 456 -17.55 3.56 -24.75
C GLN A 456 -18.38 4.79 -24.40
N ARG A 457 -17.93 5.57 -23.41
CA ARG A 457 -18.53 6.86 -23.03
C ARG A 457 -17.44 7.92 -22.86
N PHE A 458 -17.58 9.04 -23.56
CA PHE A 458 -16.74 10.22 -23.37
C PHE A 458 -17.28 11.06 -22.20
N GLN A 459 -16.39 11.55 -21.33
CA GLN A 459 -16.75 12.44 -20.22
C GLN A 459 -16.98 13.87 -20.72
N ASN A 460 -18.06 14.10 -21.49
CA ASN A 460 -18.42 15.42 -21.98
C ASN A 460 -18.96 16.32 -20.86
N LYS A 461 -18.04 16.89 -20.07
CA LYS A 461 -18.25 18.09 -19.25
C LYS A 461 -17.18 19.11 -19.60
N SER A 462 -17.56 20.11 -20.39
CA SER A 462 -16.71 21.25 -20.72
C SER A 462 -16.10 21.85 -19.45
N PRO A 463 -14.80 22.21 -19.44
CA PRO A 463 -14.24 23.00 -18.35
C PRO A 463 -14.98 24.35 -18.32
N PHE A 464 -15.38 24.80 -17.13
CA PHE A 464 -16.01 26.13 -16.96
C PHE A 464 -15.06 27.30 -17.32
N PHE A 465 -13.77 27.01 -17.47
CA PHE A 465 -12.78 27.90 -18.07
C PHE A 465 -12.06 27.17 -19.21
N SER A 466 -12.51 27.40 -20.44
CA SER A 466 -11.63 27.30 -21.60
C SER A 466 -10.74 28.54 -21.61
N TRP A 467 -9.43 28.37 -21.42
CA TRP A 467 -8.47 29.42 -21.77
C TRP A 467 -8.32 29.44 -23.29
N CYS A 468 -8.44 30.64 -23.86
CA CYS A 468 -8.13 30.94 -25.26
C CYS A 468 -6.64 31.32 -25.40
#